data_AF-A0A917AI80-F1
#
_entry.id   AF-A0A917AI80-F1
#
_cell.length_a   1.000
_cell.length_b   1.000
_cell.length_c   1.000
_cell.angle_alpha   90.00
_cell.angle_beta   90.00
_cell.angle_gamma   90.00
#
_symmetry.space_group_name_H-M   'P 1'
#
loop_
_entity.id
_entity.type
_entity.pdbx_description
1 polymer ?
#
loop_
_entity_poly.entity_id
_entity_poly.type
_entity_poly.pdbx_seq_one_letter_code
_entity_poly.pdbx_strand_id
1 'polypeptide(L)'
;MRSRNKQKEQFSSFLQKYSISCIAFPVIPPSSNTPRQTTCTEFITVAKGNKRIYHNEDGLTEYGPMRIVSPNDVSYINLFINGVLQPQVNYQVGEGELILLSNNLPQQGVPITLQFISIY
;
A
#
# COMPACT_ATOMS: atom_id res chain seq x y z
N MET A 1 15.28 51.71 34.63
CA MET A 1 16.17 50.97 33.69
C MET A 1 17.30 50.16 34.34
N ARG A 2 17.29 49.83 35.65
CA ARG A 2 18.40 49.09 36.33
C ARG A 2 18.16 47.59 36.60
N SER A 3 16.92 47.08 36.45
CA SER A 3 16.59 45.68 36.82
C SER A 3 16.93 44.64 35.74
N ARG A 4 16.87 45.02 34.45
CA ARG A 4 17.11 44.08 33.33
C ARG A 4 18.57 43.67 33.13
N ASN A 5 19.54 44.46 33.60
CA ASN A 5 20.96 44.15 33.42
C ASN A 5 21.46 43.11 34.44
N LYS A 6 20.91 43.09 35.66
CA LYS A 6 21.26 42.08 36.69
C LYS A 6 20.85 40.67 36.29
N GLN A 7 19.69 40.50 35.63
CA GLN A 7 19.25 39.18 35.16
C GLN A 7 20.15 38.63 34.03
N LYS A 8 20.66 39.50 33.16
CA LYS A 8 21.57 39.09 32.08
C LYS A 8 22.92 38.62 32.61
N GLU A 9 23.46 39.33 33.61
CA GLU A 9 24.71 38.93 34.27
C GLU A 9 24.56 37.61 35.05
N GLN A 10 23.42 37.40 35.70
CA GLN A 10 23.13 36.16 36.44
C GLN A 10 22.94 34.95 35.51
N PHE A 11 22.36 35.15 34.32
CA PHE A 11 22.22 34.07 33.32
C PHE A 11 23.57 33.72 32.68
N SER A 12 24.41 34.74 32.45
CA SER A 12 25.77 34.55 31.91
C SER A 12 26.65 33.74 32.86
N SER A 13 26.61 34.03 34.17
CA SER A 13 27.39 33.29 35.18
C SER A 13 26.91 31.84 35.36
N PHE A 14 25.62 31.55 35.09
CA PHE A 14 25.09 30.20 35.09
C PHE A 14 25.64 29.37 33.91
N LEU A 15 25.70 29.96 32.71
CA LEU A 15 26.19 29.28 31.51
C LEU A 15 27.71 29.03 31.54
N GLN A 16 28.47 29.85 32.26
CA GLN A 16 29.91 29.63 32.44
C GLN A 16 30.24 28.52 33.45
N LYS A 17 29.27 28.10 34.29
CA LYS A 17 29.48 27.08 35.32
C LYS A 17 29.38 25.64 34.79
N TYR A 18 28.70 25.42 33.67
CA TYR A 18 28.51 24.08 33.09
C TYR A 18 29.29 23.96 31.78
N SER A 19 30.59 23.66 31.90
CA SER A 19 31.40 23.18 30.77
C SER A 19 30.92 21.78 30.41
N ILE A 20 29.94 21.69 29.51
CA ILE A 20 29.49 20.40 28.97
C ILE A 20 30.51 19.99 27.91
N SER A 21 31.39 19.07 28.27
CA SER A 21 32.26 18.36 27.33
C SER A 21 31.39 17.63 26.31
N CYS A 22 31.47 18.03 25.04
CA CYS A 22 30.78 17.37 23.95
C CYS A 22 31.34 15.96 23.74
N ILE A 23 30.65 14.95 24.27
CA ILE A 23 30.80 13.56 23.85
C ILE A 23 30.27 13.44 22.42
N ALA A 24 31.17 13.26 21.46
CA ALA A 24 30.81 13.03 20.06
C ALA A 24 30.17 11.63 19.94
N PHE A 25 28.86 11.60 19.69
CA PHE A 25 28.19 10.38 19.26
C PHE A 25 28.72 9.99 17.86
N PRO A 26 28.97 8.69 17.58
CA PRO A 26 29.30 8.28 16.22
C PRO A 26 28.12 8.62 15.30
N VAL A 27 28.38 9.41 14.26
CA VAL A 27 27.40 9.67 13.20
C VAL A 27 27.17 8.36 12.46
N ILE A 28 26.04 7.71 12.71
CA ILE A 28 25.61 6.56 11.91
C ILE A 28 25.33 7.10 10.50
N PRO A 29 25.96 6.57 9.44
CA PRO A 29 25.66 6.98 8.07
C PRO A 29 24.17 6.71 7.79
N PRO A 30 23.46 7.59 7.06
CA PRO A 30 22.06 7.35 6.73
C PRO A 30 21.98 6.04 5.94
N SER A 31 21.23 5.07 6.46
CA SER A 31 20.82 3.92 5.67
C SER A 31 20.06 4.44 4.45
N SER A 32 20.38 3.93 3.26
CA SER A 32 19.66 4.27 2.03
C SER A 32 18.28 3.60 2.04
N ASN A 33 17.41 4.04 2.94
CA ASN A 33 16.02 3.59 3.07
C ASN A 33 15.15 4.30 2.04
N THR A 34 15.49 4.18 0.76
CA THR A 34 14.64 4.73 -0.31
C THR A 34 13.45 3.79 -0.52
N PRO A 35 12.19 4.27 -0.42
CA PRO A 35 11.02 3.44 -0.71
C PRO A 35 11.09 2.89 -2.14
N ARG A 36 10.73 1.62 -2.33
CA ARG A 36 10.64 1.00 -3.66
C ARG A 36 9.45 1.57 -4.43
N GLN A 37 9.64 1.77 -5.73
CA GLN A 37 8.54 2.17 -6.60
C GLN A 37 7.52 1.03 -6.68
N THR A 38 6.24 1.37 -6.62
CA THR A 38 5.14 0.40 -6.67
C THR A 38 4.04 0.90 -7.59
N THR A 39 3.47 0.01 -8.40
CA THR A 39 2.28 0.29 -9.20
C THR A 39 1.11 -0.57 -8.72
N CYS A 40 -0.08 0.00 -8.76
CA CYS A 40 -1.34 -0.67 -8.43
C CYS A 40 -2.29 -0.53 -9.61
N THR A 41 -2.79 -1.65 -10.11
CA THR A 41 -3.80 -1.70 -11.18
C THR A 41 -4.92 -2.64 -10.79
N GLU A 42 -6.10 -2.42 -11.36
CA GLU A 42 -7.32 -3.08 -10.90
C GLU A 42 -8.13 -3.57 -12.10
N PHE A 43 -8.81 -4.70 -11.91
CA PHE A 43 -9.87 -5.20 -12.77
C PHE A 43 -11.15 -5.29 -11.93
N ILE A 44 -12.21 -4.63 -12.38
CA ILE A 44 -13.47 -4.54 -11.66
C ILE A 44 -14.57 -5.16 -12.51
N THR A 45 -15.37 -6.05 -11.93
CA THR A 45 -16.53 -6.66 -12.56
C THR A 45 -17.67 -6.87 -11.57
N VAL A 46 -18.84 -7.25 -12.08
CA VAL A 46 -20.03 -7.56 -11.28
C VAL A 46 -20.39 -9.03 -11.47
N ALA A 47 -20.62 -9.70 -10.34
CA ALA A 47 -21.02 -11.10 -10.33
C ALA A 47 -22.33 -11.34 -11.09
N LYS A 48 -22.36 -12.39 -11.91
CA LYS A 48 -23.53 -12.81 -12.69
C LYS A 48 -24.25 -14.04 -12.08
N GLY A 49 -24.21 -14.18 -10.75
CA GLY A 49 -24.92 -15.19 -9.93
C GLY A 49 -24.35 -16.62 -10.03
N ASN A 50 -24.16 -17.14 -11.24
CA ASN A 50 -23.66 -18.51 -11.49
C ASN A 50 -22.35 -18.54 -12.29
N LYS A 51 -21.73 -17.39 -12.51
CA LYS A 51 -20.50 -17.28 -13.32
C LYS A 51 -19.26 -17.51 -12.45
N ARG A 52 -18.43 -18.48 -12.87
CA ARG A 52 -17.15 -18.83 -12.21
C ARG A 52 -15.93 -18.21 -12.85
N ILE A 53 -15.96 -18.11 -14.18
CA ILE A 53 -14.82 -17.70 -15.00
C ILE A 53 -15.12 -16.31 -15.53
N TYR A 54 -14.24 -15.34 -15.25
CA TYR A 54 -14.34 -13.97 -15.71
C TYR A 54 -13.21 -13.67 -16.67
N HIS A 55 -13.54 -12.98 -17.75
CA HIS A 55 -12.59 -12.59 -18.79
C HIS A 55 -12.47 -11.07 -18.84
N ASN A 56 -11.50 -10.55 -19.60
CA ASN A 56 -11.32 -9.11 -19.82
C ASN A 56 -12.61 -8.40 -20.25
N GLU A 57 -13.44 -9.05 -21.07
CA GLU A 57 -14.73 -8.53 -21.54
C GLU A 57 -15.80 -8.37 -20.45
N ASP A 58 -15.63 -9.02 -19.30
CA ASP A 58 -16.53 -8.84 -18.15
C ASP A 58 -16.20 -7.59 -17.33
N GLY A 59 -15.09 -6.92 -17.62
CA GLY A 59 -14.67 -5.70 -16.92
C GLY A 59 -15.67 -4.55 -17.10
N LEU A 60 -15.88 -3.77 -16.05
CA LEU A 60 -16.75 -2.59 -16.10
C LEU A 60 -16.09 -1.47 -16.92
N THR A 61 -16.62 -1.18 -18.10
CA THR A 61 -16.02 -0.18 -19.01
C THR A 61 -16.04 1.26 -18.49
N GLU A 62 -16.86 1.55 -17.47
CA GLU A 62 -17.02 2.90 -16.89
C GLU A 62 -15.76 3.42 -16.18
N TYR A 63 -14.83 2.54 -15.79
CA TYR A 63 -13.54 2.93 -15.23
C TYR A 63 -12.39 2.84 -16.26
N GLY A 64 -12.71 2.72 -17.55
CA GLY A 64 -11.74 2.64 -18.63
C GLY A 64 -11.33 1.19 -18.98
N PRO A 65 -10.37 1.02 -19.90
CA PRO A 65 -9.92 -0.29 -20.33
C PRO A 65 -9.15 -0.99 -19.19
N MET A 66 -9.76 -2.03 -18.62
CA MET A 66 -9.15 -2.89 -17.62
C MET A 66 -8.84 -4.26 -18.22
N ARG A 67 -7.74 -4.87 -17.76
CA ARG A 67 -7.35 -6.23 -18.14
C ARG A 67 -6.89 -7.01 -16.93
N ILE A 68 -7.15 -8.30 -16.95
CA ILE A 68 -6.59 -9.26 -16.00
C ILE A 68 -5.13 -9.51 -16.42
N VAL A 69 -4.20 -9.10 -15.56
CA VAL A 69 -2.76 -9.21 -15.80
C VAL A 69 -2.26 -10.60 -15.44
N SER A 70 -1.25 -11.09 -16.17
CA SER A 70 -0.59 -12.36 -15.87
C SER A 70 0.03 -12.33 -14.46
N PRO A 71 -0.11 -13.39 -13.65
CA PRO A 71 0.56 -13.48 -12.34
C PRO A 71 2.08 -13.43 -12.41
N ASN A 72 2.68 -13.72 -13.57
CA ASN A 72 4.12 -13.67 -13.75
C ASN A 72 4.66 -12.23 -13.91
N ASP A 73 3.78 -11.27 -14.20
CA ASP A 73 4.18 -9.88 -14.48
C ASP A 73 3.99 -8.94 -13.27
N VAL A 74 3.51 -9.49 -12.14
CA VAL A 74 3.13 -8.72 -10.95
C VAL A 74 3.68 -9.37 -9.69
N SER A 75 3.81 -8.60 -8.62
CA SER A 75 4.35 -9.11 -7.34
C SER A 75 3.26 -9.75 -6.48
N TYR A 76 2.07 -9.17 -6.45
CA TYR A 76 0.94 -9.66 -5.67
C TYR A 76 -0.37 -9.50 -6.43
N ILE A 77 -1.30 -10.40 -6.14
CA ILE A 77 -2.68 -10.32 -6.59
C ILE A 77 -3.58 -10.49 -5.38
N ASN A 78 -4.54 -9.60 -5.24
CA ASN A 78 -5.58 -9.67 -4.23
C ASN A 78 -6.95 -9.71 -4.91
N LEU A 79 -7.76 -10.71 -4.55
CA LEU A 79 -9.17 -10.76 -4.95
C LEU A 79 -10.04 -10.28 -3.81
N PHE A 80 -10.93 -9.32 -4.10
CA PHE A 80 -11.98 -8.88 -3.18
C PHE A 80 -13.34 -9.25 -3.76
N ILE A 81 -14.17 -9.90 -2.96
CA ILE A 81 -15.58 -10.16 -3.28
C ILE A 81 -16.42 -9.42 -2.27
N ASN A 82 -17.29 -8.52 -2.74
CA ASN A 82 -18.06 -7.61 -1.88
C ASN A 82 -17.18 -6.82 -0.88
N GLY A 83 -15.97 -6.44 -1.31
CA GLY A 83 -14.99 -5.75 -0.46
C GLY A 83 -14.22 -6.64 0.53
N VAL A 84 -14.49 -7.96 0.58
CA VAL A 84 -13.79 -8.90 1.47
C VAL A 84 -12.66 -9.60 0.73
N LEU A 85 -11.44 -9.51 1.28
CA LEU A 85 -10.26 -10.19 0.75
C LEU A 85 -10.46 -11.71 0.75
N GLN A 86 -10.26 -12.33 -0.41
CA GLN A 86 -10.38 -13.75 -0.60
C GLN A 86 -9.01 -14.44 -0.46
N PRO A 87 -8.94 -15.56 0.27
CA PRO A 87 -7.74 -16.41 0.30
C PRO A 87 -7.33 -16.89 -1.10
N GLN A 88 -6.02 -17.00 -1.35
CA GLN A 88 -5.48 -17.46 -2.64
C GLN A 88 -5.98 -18.85 -3.06
N VAL A 89 -6.30 -19.73 -2.11
CA VAL A 89 -6.88 -21.06 -2.41
C VAL A 89 -8.27 -21.01 -3.05
N ASN A 90 -8.97 -19.87 -2.97
CA ASN A 90 -10.33 -19.72 -3.48
C ASN A 90 -10.40 -19.27 -4.94
N TYR A 91 -9.26 -18.96 -5.57
CA TYR A 91 -9.25 -18.46 -6.93
C TYR A 91 -7.95 -18.77 -7.67
N GLN A 92 -8.03 -18.77 -8.99
CA GLN A 92 -6.89 -18.85 -9.90
C GLN A 92 -6.94 -17.66 -10.85
N VAL A 93 -5.77 -17.15 -11.20
CA VAL A 93 -5.61 -16.05 -12.14
C VAL A 93 -4.66 -16.50 -13.24
N GLY A 94 -5.06 -16.26 -14.49
CA GLY A 94 -4.23 -16.38 -15.68
C GLY A 94 -4.24 -15.06 -16.44
N GLU A 95 -3.45 -14.95 -17.50
CA GLU A 95 -3.54 -13.79 -18.38
C GLU A 95 -4.94 -13.72 -19.00
N GLY A 96 -5.67 -12.64 -18.72
CA GLY A 96 -7.01 -12.42 -19.24
C GLY A 96 -8.13 -13.23 -18.56
N GLU A 97 -7.83 -14.00 -17.50
CA GLU A 97 -8.79 -14.92 -16.89
C GLU A 97 -8.72 -14.95 -15.35
N LEU A 98 -9.88 -14.90 -14.70
CA LEU A 98 -10.07 -15.14 -13.27
C LEU A 98 -11.06 -16.31 -13.08
N ILE A 99 -10.65 -17.35 -12.35
CA ILE A 99 -11.48 -18.51 -12.03
C ILE A 99 -11.76 -18.53 -10.52
N LEU A 100 -13.05 -18.52 -10.14
CA LEU A 100 -13.48 -18.73 -8.76
C LEU A 100 -13.59 -20.23 -8.45
N LEU A 101 -12.74 -20.70 -7.53
CA LEU A 101 -12.68 -22.11 -7.10
C LEU A 101 -13.62 -22.41 -5.93
N SER A 102 -14.09 -21.38 -5.21
CA SER A 102 -15.04 -21.55 -4.11
C SER A 102 -16.35 -22.19 -4.57
N ASN A 103 -16.93 -23.07 -3.74
CA ASN A 103 -18.26 -23.62 -3.97
C ASN A 103 -19.34 -22.54 -3.89
N ASN A 104 -19.17 -21.58 -2.99
CA ASN A 104 -20.09 -20.47 -2.78
C ASN A 104 -19.72 -19.32 -3.71
N LEU A 105 -20.48 -19.19 -4.80
CA LEU A 105 -20.31 -18.09 -5.75
C LEU A 105 -20.98 -16.81 -5.25
N PRO A 106 -20.43 -15.64 -5.61
CA PRO A 106 -21.06 -14.38 -5.29
C PRO A 106 -22.43 -14.25 -5.96
N GLN A 107 -23.39 -13.71 -5.20
CA GLN A 107 -24.73 -13.42 -5.71
C GLN A 107 -24.67 -12.40 -6.85
N GLN A 108 -25.69 -12.42 -7.72
CA GLN A 108 -25.78 -11.46 -8.80
C GLN A 108 -25.75 -10.02 -8.27
N GLY A 109 -24.96 -9.15 -8.91
CA GLY A 109 -24.82 -7.75 -8.50
C GLY A 109 -23.69 -7.48 -7.50
N VAL A 110 -23.08 -8.52 -6.93
CA VAL A 110 -21.94 -8.34 -6.01
C VAL A 110 -20.70 -7.84 -6.77
N PRO A 111 -20.01 -6.79 -6.29
CA PRO A 111 -18.79 -6.32 -6.92
C PRO A 111 -17.64 -7.30 -6.66
N ILE A 112 -16.84 -7.51 -7.69
CA ILE A 112 -15.61 -8.30 -7.66
C ILE A 112 -14.48 -7.39 -8.14
N THR A 113 -13.44 -7.26 -7.31
CA THR A 113 -12.25 -6.45 -7.62
C THR A 113 -11.02 -7.34 -7.54
N LEU A 114 -10.27 -7.40 -8.63
CA LEU A 114 -8.96 -8.05 -8.68
C LEU A 114 -7.90 -6.95 -8.74
N GLN A 115 -7.07 -6.86 -7.70
CA GLN A 115 -6.02 -5.86 -7.54
C GLN A 115 -4.67 -6.50 -7.83
N PHE A 116 -3.86 -5.83 -8.64
CA PHE A 116 -2.51 -6.23 -9.00
C PHE A 116 -1.51 -5.21 -8.48
N ILE A 117 -0.47 -5.68 -7.79
CA ILE A 117 0.57 -4.84 -7.19
C ILE A 117 1.92 -5.28 -7.75
N SER A 118 2.68 -4.35 -8.33
CA SER A 118 4.04 -4.60 -8.80
C SER A 118 5.03 -3.71 -8.06
N ILE A 119 6.08 -4.32 -7.51
CA ILE A 119 7.16 -3.65 -6.78
C ILE A 119 8.44 -3.76 -7.60
N TYR A 120 9.14 -2.64 -7.79
CA TYR A 120 10.37 -2.55 -8.59
C TYR A 120 11.62 -2.38 -7.71
#